data_AF-A0A1Y2B9V6-F1
#
_entry.id   AF-A0A1Y2B9V6-F1
#
_cell.length_a   1.000
_cell.length_b   1.000
_cell.length_c   1.000
_cell.angle_alpha   90.00
_cell.angle_beta   90.00
_cell.angle_gamma   90.00
#
_symmetry.space_group_name_H-M   'P 1'
#
loop_
_entity.id
_entity.type
_entity.pdbx_description
1 polymer ?
#
loop_
_entity_poly.entity_id
_entity_poly.type
_entity_poly.pdbx_seq_one_letter_code
_entity_poly.pdbx_strand_id
1 'polypeptide(L)'
;SRETFLANEALKRQREARNFVFKGDADAPTLTRSGRVISKAQEDDEDVEGDEYGPLPDQSVAEVDDGVTFVRRDDVHIALPVAKEKQTPKLVSLPEGARPHVLEILSTLNSRHIATNPPPFVDEEKNEALQGLLNLLKGTVERGEGNSALILGARGVGKTRTVTRALNLLPSTSKTTPIVVRLSGHGQPNDRLAIREMGRQIAEAEGHKVVHEDGDDEDATGEEGEFAPTTLPSHLLALLTAPSPRSIIIIIEEFDLFTEHARQALLYCLLDVVQSIKTGPVETTGRGVAVIGLTSRVDSLLLLEKRVKSRFSHRMWRVASPLAPEGMGWKELLRKGLVPWDGQESATEKEDKAVRTWKDDWQFAIETLLEHEKIGRYLDRLTGLSTDVRNLYRPFIKPMSEILCGTLDFLSIPDLTTSILNQLELSGWGLQQSKLKGLPHPALGVLIIAKHLAFAGREEFGFAMVEEEYLRFARTKLVGSGKVRWPIGVLRTAFDHLLRLSLLVPISNTTVKPQFAKVRCTLAPHETVAFFKADGGAGMGPEMISWGRLMGGHA
;
A
#
# COMPACT_ATOMS: atom_id res chain seq x y z
N SER A 1 -3.88 -31.56 -37.24
CA SER A 1 -4.98 -31.02 -36.41
C SER A 1 -4.70 -31.33 -34.93
N ARG A 2 -5.36 -30.64 -33.99
CA ARG A 2 -5.19 -30.89 -32.53
C ARG A 2 -5.50 -32.35 -32.14
N GLU A 3 -6.42 -32.98 -32.85
CA GLU A 3 -6.79 -34.39 -32.66
C GLU A 3 -5.66 -35.36 -33.03
N THR A 4 -4.94 -35.10 -34.13
CA THR A 4 -3.78 -35.94 -34.51
C THR A 4 -2.63 -35.84 -33.52
N PHE A 5 -2.49 -34.71 -32.81
CA PHE A 5 -1.48 -34.55 -31.77
C PHE A 5 -1.84 -35.34 -30.51
N LEU A 6 -3.10 -35.27 -30.07
CA LEU A 6 -3.59 -36.01 -28.90
C LEU A 6 -3.55 -37.54 -29.12
N ALA A 7 -3.86 -38.00 -30.34
CA ALA A 7 -3.75 -39.41 -30.69
C ALA A 7 -2.30 -39.92 -30.65
N ASN A 8 -1.35 -39.10 -31.11
CA ASN A 8 0.08 -39.42 -31.03
C ASN A 8 0.62 -39.40 -29.60
N GLU A 9 0.14 -38.49 -28.75
CA GLU A 9 0.51 -38.44 -27.34
C GLU A 9 0.00 -39.67 -26.56
N ALA A 10 -1.22 -40.13 -26.86
CA ALA A 10 -1.79 -41.34 -26.27
C ALA A 10 -0.99 -42.61 -26.64
N LEU A 11 -0.59 -42.73 -27.92
CA LEU A 11 0.25 -43.83 -28.40
C LEU A 11 1.65 -43.81 -27.77
N LYS A 12 2.20 -42.62 -27.54
CA LYS A 12 3.49 -42.45 -26.85
C LYS A 12 3.41 -42.93 -25.39
N ARG A 13 2.37 -42.56 -24.65
CA ARG A 13 2.13 -43.05 -23.27
C ARG A 13 1.97 -44.57 -23.21
N GLN A 14 1.28 -45.19 -24.17
CA GLN A 14 1.16 -46.65 -24.22
C GLN A 14 2.48 -47.36 -24.49
N ARG A 15 3.35 -46.79 -25.32
CA ARG A 15 4.71 -47.34 -25.57
C ARG A 15 5.61 -47.19 -24.34
N GLU A 16 5.52 -46.07 -23.64
CA GLU A 16 6.26 -45.83 -22.38
C GLU A 16 5.80 -46.79 -21.27
N ALA A 17 4.49 -47.09 -21.19
CA ALA A 17 3.95 -48.07 -20.25
C ALA A 17 4.37 -49.52 -20.55
N ARG A 18 4.51 -49.91 -21.83
CA ARG A 18 4.99 -51.24 -22.22
C ARG A 18 6.50 -51.45 -21.99
N ASN A 19 7.28 -50.37 -22.00
CA ASN A 19 8.75 -50.44 -21.82
C ASN A 19 9.20 -50.22 -20.37
N PHE A 20 8.27 -50.08 -19.43
CA PHE A 20 8.60 -49.90 -18.02
C PHE A 20 8.85 -51.24 -17.34
N VAL A 21 10.12 -51.64 -17.23
CA VAL A 21 10.55 -52.75 -16.36
C VAL A 21 10.93 -52.19 -15.00
N PHE A 22 10.11 -52.49 -13.99
CA PHE A 22 10.31 -52.06 -12.61
C PHE A 22 11.55 -52.76 -12.01
N LYS A 23 12.55 -51.98 -11.60
CA LYS A 23 13.67 -52.42 -10.76
C LYS A 23 13.54 -51.75 -9.38
N GLY A 24 12.99 -52.48 -8.42
CA GLY A 24 12.89 -52.08 -7.01
C GLY A 24 12.66 -53.31 -6.13
N ASP A 25 13.30 -53.34 -4.96
CA ASP A 25 13.26 -54.45 -4.00
C ASP A 25 11.83 -54.78 -3.54
N ALA A 26 11.56 -56.08 -3.37
CA ALA A 26 10.23 -56.65 -3.12
C ALA A 26 9.68 -56.47 -1.69
N ASP A 27 10.25 -55.57 -0.87
CA ASP A 27 9.91 -55.41 0.56
C ASP A 27 9.55 -53.98 0.98
N ALA A 28 8.92 -53.20 0.09
CA ALA A 28 8.36 -51.89 0.44
C ALA A 28 6.83 -51.95 0.64
N PRO A 29 6.28 -51.58 1.83
CA PRO A 29 4.85 -51.60 2.06
C PRO A 29 4.12 -50.53 1.25
N THR A 30 3.06 -50.93 0.54
CA THR A 30 2.24 -50.05 -0.30
C THR A 30 1.28 -49.22 0.55
N LEU A 31 1.54 -47.90 0.63
CA LEU A 31 0.63 -46.92 1.25
C LEU A 31 -0.32 -46.34 0.19
N THR A 32 -1.62 -46.31 0.48
CA THR A 32 -2.59 -45.55 -0.32
C THR A 32 -2.61 -44.08 0.10
N ARG A 33 -3.14 -43.19 -0.76
CA ARG A 33 -3.16 -41.72 -0.60
C ARG A 33 -3.95 -41.18 0.62
N SER A 34 -4.47 -42.06 1.48
CA SER A 34 -5.09 -41.70 2.77
C SER A 34 -4.35 -42.27 4.00
N GLY A 35 -3.21 -42.93 3.82
CA GLY A 35 -2.29 -43.28 4.91
C GLY A 35 -2.76 -44.37 5.87
N ARG A 36 -3.66 -45.27 5.45
CA ARG A 36 -4.08 -46.43 6.26
C ARG A 36 -3.35 -47.69 5.80
N VAL A 37 -2.74 -48.42 6.74
CA VAL A 37 -2.03 -49.69 6.51
C VAL A 37 -3.06 -50.81 6.36
N ILE A 38 -2.98 -51.58 5.27
CA ILE A 38 -3.78 -52.79 5.08
C ILE A 38 -3.03 -53.95 5.73
N SER A 39 -3.49 -54.41 6.89
CA SER A 39 -3.05 -55.69 7.46
C SER A 39 -3.67 -56.84 6.65
N LYS A 40 -2.82 -57.69 6.07
CA LYS A 40 -3.26 -58.97 5.49
C LYS A 40 -3.92 -59.81 6.59
N ALA A 41 -5.14 -60.25 6.35
CA ALA A 41 -5.81 -61.27 7.14
C ALA A 41 -5.13 -62.62 6.90
N GLN A 42 -4.95 -63.38 7.97
CA GLN A 42 -4.60 -64.79 7.93
C GLN A 42 -5.92 -65.56 8.09
N GLU A 43 -6.23 -66.35 7.08
CA GLU A 43 -7.30 -67.34 7.05
C GLU A 43 -6.99 -68.41 8.09
N ASP A 44 -7.96 -68.72 8.95
CA ASP A 44 -8.17 -70.07 9.50
C ASP A 44 -9.68 -70.24 9.68
N ASP A 45 -10.18 -71.27 9.00
CA ASP A 45 -11.57 -71.70 8.86
C ASP A 45 -12.04 -72.59 10.03
N GLU A 46 -13.37 -72.73 10.12
CA GLU A 46 -14.16 -73.82 10.75
C GLU A 46 -14.38 -73.80 12.29
N ASP A 47 -15.61 -73.44 12.73
CA ASP A 47 -16.68 -74.42 13.02
C ASP A 47 -17.98 -73.81 13.61
N VAL A 48 -19.07 -73.93 12.82
CA VAL A 48 -20.38 -74.56 13.13
C VAL A 48 -21.27 -74.10 14.32
N GLU A 49 -22.50 -73.67 13.92
CA GLU A 49 -23.86 -73.78 14.51
C GLU A 49 -24.33 -72.98 15.75
N GLY A 50 -25.54 -72.40 15.61
CA GLY A 50 -26.47 -72.16 16.71
C GLY A 50 -27.38 -70.93 16.58
N ASP A 51 -28.56 -71.12 15.98
CA ASP A 51 -29.64 -70.16 15.73
C ASP A 51 -30.20 -69.41 16.96
N GLU A 52 -30.86 -68.25 16.76
CA GLU A 52 -32.29 -68.04 17.12
C GLU A 52 -32.84 -66.63 16.73
N TYR A 53 -33.75 -66.63 15.74
CA TYR A 53 -34.93 -65.76 15.43
C TYR A 53 -34.99 -64.23 15.72
N GLY A 54 -35.45 -63.48 14.70
CA GLY A 54 -35.67 -62.00 14.62
C GLY A 54 -36.90 -61.44 15.40
N PRO A 55 -37.62 -60.37 14.95
CA PRO A 55 -37.65 -59.71 13.64
C PRO A 55 -37.68 -58.14 13.63
N LEU A 56 -37.51 -57.55 12.43
CA LEU A 56 -38.06 -56.23 12.03
C LEU A 56 -39.51 -56.43 11.56
N PRO A 57 -40.43 -55.44 11.71
CA PRO A 57 -40.83 -54.61 10.54
C PRO A 57 -41.32 -53.19 10.98
N ASP A 58 -41.75 -52.22 10.16
CA ASP A 58 -42.32 -52.26 8.83
C ASP A 58 -42.28 -50.89 8.12
N GLN A 59 -42.55 -50.92 6.82
CA GLN A 59 -42.54 -49.85 5.81
C GLN A 59 -43.76 -48.91 5.89
N SER A 60 -43.64 -47.68 5.34
CA SER A 60 -44.51 -47.19 4.26
C SER A 60 -44.18 -45.75 3.84
N VAL A 61 -44.30 -45.51 2.53
CA VAL A 61 -44.11 -44.24 1.82
C VAL A 61 -45.49 -43.59 1.61
N ALA A 62 -45.59 -42.27 1.81
CA ALA A 62 -46.66 -41.45 1.24
C ALA A 62 -46.15 -40.02 0.98
N GLU A 63 -46.30 -39.57 -0.27
CA GLU A 63 -46.07 -38.20 -0.75
C GLU A 63 -47.25 -37.29 -0.38
N VAL A 64 -47.01 -36.08 0.15
CA VAL A 64 -47.96 -34.95 0.06
C VAL A 64 -47.23 -33.59 0.16
N ASP A 65 -47.23 -32.86 -0.96
CA ASP A 65 -47.56 -31.44 -1.19
C ASP A 65 -46.76 -30.26 -0.57
N ASP A 66 -46.56 -29.27 -1.44
CA ASP A 66 -45.86 -28.00 -1.26
C ASP A 66 -46.60 -27.04 -0.31
N GLY A 67 -45.87 -26.41 0.61
CA GLY A 67 -46.44 -25.38 1.48
C GLY A 67 -45.52 -24.86 2.59
N VAL A 68 -44.31 -24.38 2.27
CA VAL A 68 -43.48 -23.69 3.26
C VAL A 68 -43.91 -22.22 3.37
N THR A 69 -44.78 -21.93 4.34
CA THR A 69 -44.94 -20.58 4.89
C THR A 69 -43.67 -20.16 5.62
N PHE A 70 -42.98 -19.14 5.08
CA PHE A 70 -41.87 -18.48 5.76
C PHE A 70 -42.37 -17.73 6.99
N VAL A 71 -42.17 -18.29 8.18
CA VAL A 71 -42.23 -17.54 9.44
C VAL A 71 -40.87 -16.87 9.64
N ARG A 72 -40.80 -15.57 9.34
CA ARG A 72 -39.70 -14.69 9.74
C ARG A 72 -39.53 -14.83 11.26
N ARG A 73 -38.37 -15.35 11.69
CA ARG A 73 -37.92 -15.17 13.08
C ARG A 73 -37.50 -13.72 13.22
N ASP A 74 -38.19 -13.00 14.09
CA ASP A 74 -37.84 -11.65 14.48
C ASP A 74 -36.39 -11.60 14.98
N ASP A 75 -35.62 -10.70 14.37
CA ASP A 75 -34.27 -10.36 14.75
C ASP A 75 -34.28 -9.80 16.18
N VAL A 76 -33.71 -10.55 17.12
CA VAL A 76 -33.29 -9.98 18.41
C VAL A 76 -32.13 -9.04 18.12
N HIS A 77 -32.45 -7.78 17.86
CA HIS A 77 -31.49 -6.69 17.79
C HIS A 77 -30.77 -6.57 19.13
N ILE A 78 -29.53 -7.08 19.20
CA ILE A 78 -28.58 -6.66 20.22
C ILE A 78 -28.21 -5.21 19.87
N ALA A 79 -28.93 -4.26 20.47
CA ALA A 79 -28.62 -2.85 20.38
C ALA A 79 -27.23 -2.63 21.00
N LEU A 80 -26.23 -2.35 20.15
CA LEU A 80 -25.03 -1.62 20.56
C LEU A 80 -25.52 -0.36 21.28
N PRO A 81 -25.00 -0.02 22.48
CA PRO A 81 -25.34 1.24 23.10
C PRO A 81 -24.83 2.35 22.18
N VAL A 82 -25.76 2.97 21.44
CA VAL A 82 -25.55 4.25 20.79
C VAL A 82 -25.15 5.18 21.92
N ALA A 83 -23.87 5.52 21.98
CA ALA A 83 -23.40 6.59 22.83
C ALA A 83 -24.25 7.79 22.47
N LYS A 84 -25.11 8.23 23.39
CA LYS A 84 -25.87 9.47 23.23
C LYS A 84 -24.85 10.53 22.84
N GLU A 85 -24.93 11.03 21.62
CA GLU A 85 -24.24 12.23 21.21
C GLU A 85 -24.59 13.28 22.25
N LYS A 86 -23.63 13.57 23.14
CA LYS A 86 -23.65 14.83 23.88
C LYS A 86 -23.62 15.87 22.77
N GLN A 87 -24.75 16.52 22.55
CA GLN A 87 -24.83 17.73 21.73
C GLN A 87 -23.79 18.69 22.29
N THR A 88 -22.62 18.73 21.67
CA THR A 88 -21.69 19.81 21.85
C THR A 88 -22.39 21.06 21.35
N PRO A 89 -22.30 22.19 22.06
CA PRO A 89 -22.92 23.43 21.62
C PRO A 89 -22.42 23.72 20.20
N LYS A 90 -23.33 24.05 19.28
CA LYS A 90 -22.97 24.48 17.92
C LYS A 90 -22.08 25.71 18.06
N LEU A 91 -20.77 25.48 17.97
CA LEU A 91 -19.76 26.52 17.90
C LEU A 91 -19.90 27.25 16.55
N VAL A 92 -19.38 28.47 16.49
CA VAL A 92 -19.64 29.43 15.43
C VAL A 92 -19.24 28.83 14.09
N SER A 93 -20.20 28.70 13.17
CA SER A 93 -19.93 28.24 11.81
C SER A 93 -18.87 29.13 11.17
N LEU A 94 -17.84 28.52 10.56
CA LEU A 94 -16.87 29.23 9.71
C LEU A 94 -17.57 30.27 8.82
N PRO A 95 -17.00 31.47 8.64
CA PRO A 95 -17.51 32.43 7.67
C PRO A 95 -17.68 31.76 6.30
N GLU A 96 -18.77 32.06 5.58
CA GLU A 96 -19.06 31.41 4.28
C GLU A 96 -17.90 31.57 3.28
N GLY A 97 -17.18 32.70 3.35
CA GLY A 97 -15.97 32.97 2.55
C GLY A 97 -14.68 32.30 3.04
N ALA A 98 -14.63 31.76 4.27
CA ALA A 98 -13.46 31.05 4.81
C ALA A 98 -13.40 29.57 4.41
N ARG A 99 -14.56 28.96 4.16
CA ARG A 99 -14.69 27.56 3.72
C ARG A 99 -13.84 27.18 2.48
N PRO A 100 -13.79 27.96 1.39
CA PRO A 100 -12.95 27.62 0.23
C PRO A 100 -11.46 27.59 0.57
N HIS A 101 -10.98 28.46 1.45
CA HIS A 101 -9.58 28.47 1.87
C HIS A 101 -9.21 27.24 2.71
N VAL A 102 -10.10 26.78 3.59
CA VAL A 102 -9.89 25.53 4.35
C VAL A 102 -9.90 24.31 3.42
N LEU A 103 -10.75 24.31 2.37
CA LEU A 103 -10.74 23.29 1.33
C LEU A 103 -9.43 23.30 0.52
N GLU A 104 -8.89 24.48 0.22
CA GLU A 104 -7.59 24.63 -0.44
C GLU A 104 -6.46 24.07 0.43
N ILE A 105 -6.46 24.37 1.73
CA ILE A 105 -5.51 23.80 2.69
C ILE A 105 -5.62 22.27 2.70
N LEU A 106 -6.83 21.73 2.83
CA LEU A 106 -7.05 20.28 2.78
C LEU A 106 -6.64 19.65 1.45
N SER A 107 -6.79 20.36 0.33
CA SER A 107 -6.34 19.89 -0.96
C SER A 107 -4.81 19.76 -0.98
N THR A 108 -4.11 20.72 -0.40
CA THR A 108 -2.65 20.72 -0.25
C THR A 108 -2.18 19.60 0.68
N LEU A 109 -2.82 19.44 1.85
CA LEU A 109 -2.48 18.40 2.84
C LEU A 109 -2.73 16.99 2.28
N ASN A 110 -3.82 16.79 1.55
CA ASN A 110 -4.15 15.51 0.92
C ASN A 110 -3.39 15.28 -0.40
N SER A 111 -2.54 16.21 -0.84
CA SER A 111 -1.87 16.14 -2.13
C SER A 111 -2.83 16.02 -3.33
N ARG A 112 -4.08 16.49 -3.16
CA ARG A 112 -5.06 16.55 -4.26
C ARG A 112 -4.61 17.61 -5.26
N HIS A 113 -4.83 17.37 -6.54
CA HIS A 113 -4.43 18.26 -7.65
C HIS A 113 -2.92 18.46 -7.85
N ILE A 114 -2.03 17.81 -7.07
CA ILE A 114 -0.58 17.88 -7.32
C ILE A 114 -0.22 17.40 -8.73
N ALA A 115 -0.97 16.43 -9.25
CA ALA A 115 -0.77 15.87 -10.58
C ALA A 115 -1.35 16.72 -11.72
N THR A 116 -2.19 17.71 -11.42
CA THR A 116 -2.83 18.58 -12.43
C THR A 116 -2.38 20.03 -12.32
N ASN A 117 -2.52 20.65 -11.15
CA ASN A 117 -2.14 22.05 -10.89
C ASN A 117 -1.45 22.16 -9.52
N PRO A 118 -0.13 21.84 -9.44
CA PRO A 118 0.60 21.98 -8.21
C PRO A 118 0.86 23.46 -7.86
N PRO A 119 0.81 23.83 -6.58
CA PRO A 119 1.22 25.16 -6.15
C PRO A 119 2.71 25.40 -6.45
N PRO A 120 3.11 26.66 -6.68
CA PRO A 120 4.50 27.02 -6.95
C PRO A 120 5.45 26.54 -5.86
N PHE A 121 6.71 26.25 -6.23
CA PHE A 121 7.75 26.03 -5.24
C PHE A 121 8.22 27.36 -4.66
N VAL A 122 8.79 27.30 -3.46
CA VAL A 122 9.52 28.43 -2.88
C VAL A 122 10.84 28.54 -3.62
N ASP A 123 11.15 29.73 -4.11
CA ASP A 123 12.33 30.00 -4.93
C ASP A 123 12.47 29.06 -6.14
N GLU A 124 11.50 29.11 -7.07
CA GLU A 124 11.50 28.27 -8.28
C GLU A 124 12.81 28.39 -9.10
N GLU A 125 13.47 29.54 -9.03
CA GLU A 125 14.74 29.83 -9.71
C GLU A 125 15.91 29.00 -9.16
N LYS A 126 15.92 28.72 -7.85
CA LYS A 126 16.98 27.93 -7.20
C LYS A 126 16.77 26.42 -7.37
N ASN A 127 15.59 25.99 -7.79
CA ASN A 127 15.28 24.59 -7.97
C ASN A 127 15.88 24.05 -9.28
N GLU A 128 17.11 23.55 -9.18
CA GLU A 128 17.87 23.01 -10.31
C GLU A 128 17.11 21.91 -11.07
N ALA A 129 16.41 21.03 -10.36
CA ALA A 129 15.63 19.96 -10.97
C ALA A 129 14.43 20.50 -11.78
N LEU A 130 13.75 21.53 -11.27
CA LEU A 130 12.64 22.18 -11.97
C LEU A 130 13.14 22.93 -13.21
N GLN A 131 14.16 23.77 -13.06
CA GLN A 131 14.71 24.59 -14.15
C GLN A 131 15.35 23.71 -15.24
N GLY A 132 16.11 22.69 -14.86
CA GLY A 132 16.69 21.73 -15.79
C GLY A 132 15.63 20.99 -16.60
N LEU A 133 14.57 20.54 -15.94
CA LEU A 133 13.44 19.89 -16.61
C LEU A 133 12.65 20.84 -17.50
N LEU A 134 12.38 22.06 -17.03
CA LEU A 134 11.70 23.10 -17.80
C LEU A 134 12.45 23.40 -19.10
N ASN A 135 13.77 23.59 -19.02
CA ASN A 135 14.61 23.91 -20.18
C ASN A 135 14.64 22.75 -21.19
N LEU A 136 14.69 21.50 -20.70
CA LEU A 136 14.59 20.32 -21.55
C LEU A 136 13.24 20.24 -22.27
N LEU A 137 12.14 20.43 -21.52
CA LEU A 137 10.79 20.36 -22.06
C LEU A 137 10.50 21.49 -23.05
N LYS A 138 10.98 22.72 -22.78
CA LYS A 138 10.93 23.84 -23.74
C LYS A 138 11.64 23.47 -25.04
N GLY A 139 12.81 22.83 -24.96
CA GLY A 139 13.51 22.34 -26.16
C GLY A 139 12.69 21.33 -26.97
N THR A 140 12.00 20.40 -26.30
CA THR A 140 11.13 19.44 -26.98
C THR A 140 9.89 20.08 -27.60
N VAL A 141 9.28 21.07 -26.93
CA VAL A 141 8.05 21.72 -27.41
C VAL A 141 8.33 22.75 -28.51
N GLU A 142 9.34 23.60 -28.33
CA GLU A 142 9.62 24.72 -29.25
C GLU A 142 10.52 24.30 -30.42
N ARG A 143 11.50 23.42 -30.18
CA ARG A 143 12.52 23.02 -31.17
C ARG A 143 12.33 21.61 -31.72
N GLY A 144 11.30 20.88 -31.25
CA GLY A 144 11.03 19.50 -31.70
C GLY A 144 12.12 18.50 -31.29
N GLU A 145 12.88 18.78 -30.23
CA GLU A 145 14.02 17.94 -29.83
C GLU A 145 13.58 16.63 -29.15
N GLY A 146 14.26 15.54 -29.51
CA GLY A 146 14.20 14.28 -28.79
C GLY A 146 15.00 14.35 -27.49
N ASN A 147 14.33 14.30 -26.34
CA ASN A 147 14.99 14.36 -25.03
C ASN A 147 14.61 13.20 -24.12
N SER A 148 15.56 12.66 -23.37
CA SER A 148 15.30 11.74 -22.26
C SER A 148 15.87 12.30 -20.97
N ALA A 149 15.23 12.01 -19.84
CA ALA A 149 15.73 12.37 -18.52
C ALA A 149 15.18 11.46 -17.42
N LEU A 150 15.88 11.41 -16.29
CA LEU A 150 15.49 10.65 -15.12
C LEU A 150 15.46 11.55 -13.89
N ILE A 151 14.36 11.51 -13.14
CA ILE A 151 14.16 12.27 -11.92
C ILE A 151 14.22 11.33 -10.74
N LEU A 152 15.22 11.55 -9.88
CA LEU A 152 15.56 10.73 -8.74
C LEU A 152 15.18 11.43 -7.44
N GLY A 153 14.76 10.67 -6.44
CA GLY A 153 14.53 11.23 -5.10
C GLY A 153 13.66 10.30 -4.25
N ALA A 154 13.76 10.41 -2.93
CA ALA A 154 12.99 9.55 -2.03
C ALA A 154 11.48 9.65 -2.28
N ARG A 155 10.71 8.70 -1.75
CA ARG A 155 9.25 8.76 -1.84
C ARG A 155 8.75 9.96 -1.02
N GLY A 156 7.78 10.70 -1.56
CA GLY A 156 7.18 11.84 -0.87
C GLY A 156 7.92 13.18 -0.95
N VAL A 157 9.04 13.28 -1.67
CA VAL A 157 9.80 14.54 -1.83
C VAL A 157 9.22 15.51 -2.88
N GLY A 158 8.16 15.11 -3.59
CA GLY A 158 7.51 15.95 -4.60
C GLY A 158 8.01 15.79 -6.03
N LYS A 159 8.58 14.63 -6.42
CA LYS A 159 9.03 14.38 -7.80
C LYS A 159 7.96 14.65 -8.85
N THR A 160 6.76 14.08 -8.66
CA THR A 160 5.60 14.31 -9.55
C THR A 160 5.18 15.78 -9.56
N ARG A 161 5.23 16.45 -8.40
CA ARG A 161 4.97 17.90 -8.28
C ARG A 161 5.92 18.71 -9.16
N THR A 162 7.22 18.37 -9.16
CA THR A 162 8.23 19.03 -10.00
C THR A 162 7.93 18.87 -11.49
N VAL A 163 7.57 17.66 -11.92
CA VAL A 163 7.23 17.40 -13.32
C VAL A 163 5.97 18.15 -13.75
N THR A 164 4.89 18.03 -12.97
CA THR A 164 3.63 18.72 -13.30
C THR A 164 3.81 20.24 -13.26
N ARG A 165 4.59 20.77 -12.31
CA ARG A 165 4.89 22.21 -12.28
C ARG A 165 5.66 22.66 -13.51
N ALA A 166 6.66 21.88 -13.95
CA ALA A 166 7.37 22.18 -15.19
C ALA A 166 6.44 22.20 -16.40
N LEU A 167 5.51 21.23 -16.50
CA LEU A 167 4.50 21.19 -17.58
C LEU A 167 3.61 22.43 -17.60
N ASN A 168 3.15 22.88 -16.43
CA ASN A 168 2.26 24.04 -16.33
C ASN A 168 2.96 25.37 -16.64
N LEU A 169 4.29 25.41 -16.51
CA LEU A 169 5.12 26.56 -16.87
C LEU A 169 5.51 26.59 -18.35
N LEU A 170 5.14 25.58 -19.14
CA LEU A 170 5.44 25.56 -20.57
C LEU A 170 4.55 26.56 -21.34
N PRO A 171 5.14 27.38 -22.23
CA PRO A 171 4.38 28.29 -23.07
C PRO A 171 3.52 27.46 -24.04
N SER A 172 2.21 27.40 -23.77
CA SER A 172 1.29 26.57 -24.55
C SER A 172 0.28 27.44 -25.28
N THR A 173 0.43 27.56 -26.60
CA THR A 173 -0.63 28.09 -27.48
C THR A 173 -1.54 26.92 -27.87
N SER A 174 -2.85 27.13 -28.06
CA SER A 174 -3.84 26.06 -28.33
C SER A 174 -3.47 25.09 -29.47
N LYS A 175 -2.59 25.46 -30.40
CA LYS A 175 -2.11 24.60 -31.49
C LYS A 175 -0.81 23.83 -31.19
N THR A 176 -0.05 24.22 -30.16
CA THR A 176 1.26 23.66 -29.79
C THR A 176 1.25 22.98 -28.42
N THR A 177 0.08 22.84 -27.78
CA THR A 177 -0.05 22.15 -26.49
C THR A 177 0.50 20.72 -26.59
N PRO A 178 1.50 20.34 -25.77
CA PRO A 178 2.07 19.00 -25.81
C PRO A 178 1.03 17.95 -25.40
N ILE A 179 1.15 16.75 -25.95
CA ILE A 179 0.40 15.58 -25.49
C ILE A 179 1.18 14.95 -24.34
N VAL A 180 0.58 14.94 -23.16
CA VAL A 180 1.20 14.37 -21.95
C VAL A 180 0.67 12.95 -21.76
N VAL A 181 1.56 11.97 -21.87
CA VAL A 181 1.26 10.56 -21.65
C VAL A 181 1.83 10.15 -20.31
N ARG A 182 1.00 9.61 -19.41
CA ARG A 182 1.40 9.21 -18.06
C ARG A 182 1.24 7.71 -17.89
N LEU A 183 2.36 7.03 -17.61
CA LEU A 183 2.45 5.61 -17.30
C LEU A 183 2.87 5.42 -15.85
N SER A 184 2.37 4.36 -15.23
CA SER A 184 2.73 3.95 -13.87
C SER A 184 3.19 2.50 -13.89
N GLY A 185 4.36 2.21 -13.33
CA GLY A 185 4.89 0.85 -13.25
C GLY A 185 3.98 -0.10 -12.46
N HIS A 186 3.17 0.42 -11.54
CA HIS A 186 2.15 -0.37 -10.84
C HIS A 186 0.88 -0.61 -11.69
N GLY A 187 0.53 0.34 -12.56
CA GLY A 187 -0.64 0.23 -13.43
C GLY A 187 -0.39 -0.65 -14.66
N GLN A 188 0.83 -0.60 -15.21
CA GLN A 188 1.22 -1.35 -16.41
C GLN A 188 2.36 -2.33 -16.13
N PRO A 189 2.05 -3.52 -15.59
CA PRO A 189 3.07 -4.55 -15.27
C PRO A 189 3.66 -5.26 -16.50
N ASN A 190 3.19 -4.94 -17.71
CA ASN A 190 3.64 -5.57 -18.95
C ASN A 190 3.69 -4.52 -20.07
N ASP A 191 4.68 -4.63 -20.95
CA ASP A 191 4.90 -3.75 -22.11
C ASP A 191 3.65 -3.64 -22.99
N ARG A 192 2.89 -4.73 -23.17
CA ARG A 192 1.65 -4.71 -23.96
C ARG A 192 0.60 -3.73 -23.38
N LEU A 193 0.44 -3.73 -22.06
CA LEU A 193 -0.51 -2.84 -21.38
C LEU A 193 -0.03 -1.39 -21.43
N ALA A 194 1.28 -1.17 -21.33
CA ALA A 194 1.87 0.16 -21.47
C ALA A 194 1.67 0.72 -22.89
N ILE A 195 1.93 -0.08 -23.92
CA ILE A 195 1.70 0.32 -25.33
C ILE A 195 0.24 0.68 -25.57
N ARG A 196 -0.68 -0.16 -25.10
CA ARG A 196 -2.12 0.08 -25.21
C ARG A 196 -2.53 1.39 -24.54
N GLU A 197 -2.05 1.63 -23.33
CA GLU A 197 -2.39 2.83 -22.57
C GLU A 197 -1.80 4.11 -23.20
N MET A 198 -0.57 4.04 -23.72
CA MET A 198 0.01 5.16 -24.47
C MET A 198 -0.80 5.47 -25.72
N GLY A 199 -1.17 4.43 -26.49
CA GLY A 199 -2.01 4.58 -27.67
C GLY A 199 -3.33 5.27 -27.33
N ARG A 200 -4.01 4.80 -26.27
CA ARG A 200 -5.26 5.38 -25.78
C ARG A 200 -5.12 6.87 -25.44
N GLN A 201 -4.10 7.25 -24.66
CA GLN A 201 -3.89 8.63 -24.24
C GLN A 201 -3.51 9.56 -25.43
N ILE A 202 -2.75 9.05 -26.40
CA ILE A 202 -2.38 9.81 -27.60
C ILE A 202 -3.62 10.03 -28.48
N ALA A 203 -4.40 8.98 -28.75
CA ALA A 203 -5.60 9.06 -29.57
C ALA A 203 -6.65 10.00 -28.96
N GLU A 204 -6.89 9.90 -27.66
CA GLU A 204 -7.79 10.77 -26.91
C GLU A 204 -7.36 12.24 -27.01
N ALA A 205 -6.05 12.51 -26.86
CA ALA A 205 -5.51 13.86 -26.96
C ALA A 205 -5.54 14.44 -28.39
N GLU A 206 -5.56 13.59 -29.42
CA GLU A 206 -5.71 13.97 -30.84
C GLU A 206 -7.17 14.09 -31.27
N GLY A 207 -8.14 13.76 -30.40
CA GLY A 207 -9.57 13.89 -30.66
C GLY A 207 -10.22 12.66 -31.30
N HIS A 208 -9.50 11.54 -31.39
CA HIS A 208 -10.07 10.27 -31.82
C HIS A 208 -10.80 9.62 -30.63
N LYS A 209 -12.09 9.29 -30.81
CA LYS A 209 -12.83 8.52 -29.81
C LYS A 209 -12.36 7.06 -29.85
N VAL A 210 -11.66 6.62 -28.82
CA VAL A 210 -11.32 5.21 -28.63
C VAL A 210 -12.58 4.48 -28.16
N VAL A 211 -13.14 3.62 -29.00
CA VAL A 211 -14.20 2.68 -28.58
C VAL A 211 -13.52 1.51 -27.88
N HIS A 212 -13.97 1.21 -26.66
CA HIS A 212 -13.52 0.04 -25.92
C HIS A 212 -14.18 -1.20 -26.53
N GLU A 213 -13.53 -1.87 -27.47
CA GLU A 213 -13.87 -3.26 -27.79
C GLU A 213 -13.16 -4.17 -26.79
N ASP A 214 -13.87 -4.46 -25.69
CA ASP A 214 -13.60 -5.64 -24.86
C ASP A 214 -14.14 -6.88 -25.61
N GLY A 215 -13.48 -7.26 -26.70
CA GLY A 215 -13.81 -8.42 -27.51
C GLY A 215 -12.57 -9.00 -28.17
N ASP A 216 -12.26 -10.27 -27.88
CA ASP A 216 -11.24 -11.06 -28.55
C ASP A 216 -11.67 -11.38 -29.99
N ASP A 217 -11.68 -10.39 -30.90
CA ASP A 217 -11.91 -10.65 -32.33
C ASP A 217 -10.65 -10.31 -33.14
N GLU A 218 -9.90 -11.37 -33.45
CA GLU A 218 -8.86 -11.41 -34.47
C GLU A 218 -9.52 -11.33 -35.86
N ASP A 219 -10.04 -10.19 -36.30
CA ASP A 219 -10.32 -9.92 -37.74
C ASP A 219 -10.75 -8.45 -37.96
N ALA A 220 -9.78 -7.55 -38.17
CA ALA A 220 -10.04 -6.19 -38.64
C ALA A 220 -9.48 -6.00 -40.05
N THR A 221 -10.20 -6.48 -41.05
CA THR A 221 -10.17 -5.95 -42.42
C THR A 221 -11.24 -4.87 -42.54
N GLY A 222 -10.85 -3.60 -42.44
CA GLY A 222 -11.72 -2.45 -42.63
C GLY A 222 -10.91 -1.16 -42.74
N GLU A 223 -10.93 -0.56 -43.92
CA GLU A 223 -10.31 0.72 -44.22
C GLU A 223 -11.06 1.87 -43.52
N GLU A 224 -10.32 2.92 -43.13
CA GLU A 224 -10.77 4.24 -42.68
C GLU A 224 -11.28 4.39 -41.23
N GLY A 225 -10.38 4.78 -40.31
CA GLY A 225 -10.72 5.59 -39.13
C GLY A 225 -10.78 4.87 -37.77
N GLU A 226 -10.47 3.59 -37.69
CA GLU A 226 -10.60 2.81 -36.45
C GLU A 226 -9.27 2.72 -35.69
N PHE A 227 -9.13 3.46 -34.59
CA PHE A 227 -7.96 3.38 -33.71
C PHE A 227 -8.04 2.08 -32.90
N ALA A 228 -7.63 0.97 -33.50
CA ALA A 228 -7.46 -0.27 -32.76
C ALA A 228 -6.36 -0.07 -31.70
N PRO A 229 -6.60 -0.38 -30.41
CA PRO A 229 -5.57 -0.37 -29.36
C PRO A 229 -4.54 -1.49 -29.60
N THR A 230 -3.69 -1.30 -30.60
CA THR A 230 -2.78 -2.34 -31.06
C THR A 230 -1.66 -2.57 -30.06
N THR A 231 -1.41 -3.83 -29.73
CA THR A 231 -0.38 -4.26 -28.75
C THR A 231 1.03 -4.37 -29.37
N LEU A 232 1.19 -4.01 -30.64
CA LEU A 232 2.42 -4.18 -31.40
C LEU A 232 3.36 -2.95 -31.27
N PRO A 233 4.66 -3.15 -31.00
CA PRO A 233 5.64 -2.06 -30.97
C PRO A 233 5.74 -1.24 -32.27
N SER A 234 5.48 -1.86 -33.43
CA SER A 234 5.52 -1.18 -34.73
C SER A 234 4.47 -0.08 -34.88
N HIS A 235 3.29 -0.28 -34.30
CA HIS A 235 2.21 0.70 -34.33
C HIS A 235 2.52 1.87 -33.38
N LEU A 236 3.11 1.58 -32.22
CA LEU A 236 3.62 2.63 -31.34
C LEU A 236 4.69 3.49 -32.03
N LEU A 237 5.62 2.86 -32.75
CA LEU A 237 6.62 3.58 -33.53
C LEU A 237 5.97 4.49 -34.58
N ALA A 238 4.96 3.99 -35.31
CA ALA A 238 4.21 4.80 -36.26
C ALA A 238 3.53 6.01 -35.59
N LEU A 239 2.90 5.81 -34.43
CA LEU A 239 2.23 6.89 -33.68
C LEU A 239 3.21 7.94 -33.14
N LEU A 240 4.39 7.51 -32.68
CA LEU A 240 5.42 8.41 -32.16
C LEU A 240 6.15 9.17 -33.27
N THR A 241 6.24 8.60 -34.47
CA THR A 241 6.99 9.17 -35.61
C THR A 241 6.09 9.91 -36.61
N ALA A 242 4.78 9.78 -36.50
CA ALA A 242 3.81 10.50 -37.33
C ALA A 242 4.04 12.03 -37.23
N PRO A 243 4.16 12.74 -38.36
CA PRO A 243 4.37 14.18 -38.37
C PRO A 243 3.15 14.89 -37.76
N SER A 244 3.37 15.59 -36.65
CA SER A 244 2.35 16.34 -35.92
C SER A 244 2.97 17.58 -35.29
N PRO A 245 2.26 18.73 -35.28
CA PRO A 245 2.77 19.97 -34.67
C PRO A 245 2.81 19.90 -33.13
N ARG A 246 2.18 18.91 -32.50
CA ARG A 246 2.12 18.76 -31.04
C ARG A 246 3.21 17.80 -30.60
N SER A 247 4.09 18.18 -29.68
CA SER A 247 5.07 17.22 -29.12
C SER A 247 4.42 16.14 -28.24
N ILE A 248 5.10 15.02 -28.00
CA ILE A 248 4.72 14.02 -26.98
C ILE A 248 5.66 14.16 -25.78
N ILE A 249 5.11 14.16 -24.57
CA ILE A 249 5.87 14.04 -23.34
C ILE A 249 5.38 12.78 -22.61
N ILE A 250 6.22 11.76 -22.55
CA ILE A 250 5.94 10.49 -21.87
C ILE A 250 6.56 10.53 -20.48
N ILE A 251 5.72 10.35 -19.45
CA ILE A 251 6.11 10.35 -18.05
C ILE A 251 5.91 8.94 -17.51
N ILE A 252 6.99 8.34 -17.02
CA ILE A 252 7.00 6.97 -16.50
C ILE A 252 7.24 7.03 -14.99
N GLU A 253 6.19 6.80 -14.19
CA GLU A 253 6.27 6.68 -12.74
C GLU A 253 6.69 5.27 -12.31
N GLU A 254 7.50 5.18 -11.25
CA GLU A 254 8.17 3.94 -10.80
C GLU A 254 8.94 3.27 -11.95
N PHE A 255 9.80 4.05 -12.60
CA PHE A 255 10.59 3.65 -13.77
C PHE A 255 11.40 2.36 -13.56
N ASP A 256 11.84 2.08 -12.34
CA ASP A 256 12.55 0.86 -11.97
C ASP A 256 11.74 -0.41 -12.23
N LEU A 257 10.41 -0.38 -12.10
CA LEU A 257 9.56 -1.54 -12.43
C LEU A 257 9.60 -1.87 -13.93
N PHE A 258 9.70 -0.86 -14.80
CA PHE A 258 9.86 -1.09 -16.25
C PHE A 258 11.22 -1.69 -16.61
N THR A 259 12.23 -1.57 -15.74
CA THR A 259 13.54 -2.22 -15.95
C THR A 259 13.48 -3.72 -15.68
N GLU A 260 12.48 -4.19 -14.93
CA GLU A 260 12.23 -5.61 -14.65
C GLU A 260 11.49 -6.33 -15.79
N HIS A 261 10.92 -5.57 -16.73
CA HIS A 261 10.23 -6.13 -17.88
C HIS A 261 11.17 -6.96 -18.76
N ALA A 262 10.64 -8.02 -19.37
CA ALA A 262 11.43 -8.94 -20.18
C ALA A 262 12.16 -8.21 -21.32
N ARG A 263 13.50 -8.24 -21.29
CA ARG A 263 14.38 -7.65 -22.31
C ARG A 263 14.25 -6.13 -22.45
N GLN A 264 13.60 -5.44 -21.50
CA GLN A 264 13.43 -3.97 -21.48
C GLN A 264 12.99 -3.39 -22.85
N ALA A 265 12.11 -4.12 -23.56
CA ALA A 265 11.83 -3.86 -24.97
C ALA A 265 11.15 -2.49 -25.18
N LEU A 266 10.21 -2.13 -24.31
CA LEU A 266 9.56 -0.83 -24.34
C LEU A 266 10.55 0.32 -24.12
N LEU A 267 11.39 0.23 -23.09
CA LEU A 267 12.39 1.26 -22.78
C LEU A 267 13.39 1.42 -23.92
N TYR A 268 13.83 0.30 -24.50
CA TYR A 268 14.66 0.31 -25.70
C TYR A 268 13.98 1.07 -26.84
N CYS A 269 12.73 0.73 -27.15
CA CYS A 269 11.95 1.34 -28.24
C CYS A 269 11.78 2.85 -28.03
N LEU A 270 11.33 3.27 -26.85
CA LEU A 270 11.12 4.68 -26.53
C LEU A 270 12.41 5.50 -26.61
N LEU A 271 13.50 5.00 -26.04
CA LEU A 271 14.78 5.73 -26.04
C LEU A 271 15.46 5.72 -27.42
N ASP A 272 15.27 4.68 -28.23
CA ASP A 272 15.74 4.63 -29.62
C ASP A 272 15.02 5.67 -30.48
N VAL A 273 13.69 5.80 -30.33
CA VAL A 273 12.90 6.86 -30.99
C VAL A 273 13.42 8.23 -30.59
N VAL A 274 13.57 8.49 -29.28
CA VAL A 274 14.08 9.77 -28.77
C VAL A 274 15.43 10.13 -29.39
N GLN A 275 16.34 9.17 -29.56
CA GLN A 275 17.65 9.42 -30.18
C GLN A 275 17.59 9.59 -31.71
N SER A 276 16.60 8.96 -32.36
CA SER A 276 16.44 9.03 -33.82
C SER A 276 15.88 10.37 -34.32
N ILE A 277 15.27 11.15 -33.41
CA ILE A 277 14.68 12.45 -33.74
C ILE A 277 15.80 13.44 -34.09
N LYS A 278 15.80 13.88 -35.35
CA LYS A 278 16.70 14.93 -35.85
C LYS A 278 16.10 16.30 -35.52
N THR A 279 16.94 17.22 -35.04
CA THR A 279 16.54 18.59 -34.76
C THR A 279 16.29 19.34 -36.07
N GLY A 280 15.17 20.06 -36.17
CA GLY A 280 14.83 20.86 -37.34
C GLY A 280 13.54 21.66 -37.15
N PRO A 281 13.17 22.54 -38.10
CA PRO A 281 11.96 23.34 -38.03
C PRO A 281 10.69 22.47 -37.89
N VAL A 282 9.78 22.83 -36.98
CA VAL A 282 8.54 22.08 -36.68
C VAL A 282 7.68 21.82 -37.93
N GLU A 283 7.82 22.65 -38.97
CA GLU A 283 7.07 22.55 -40.23
C GLU A 283 7.63 21.46 -41.18
N THR A 284 8.91 21.09 -41.06
CA THR A 284 9.61 20.17 -41.98
C THR A 284 10.11 18.90 -41.30
N THR A 285 10.05 18.83 -39.97
CA THR A 285 10.73 17.83 -39.16
C THR A 285 9.75 17.11 -38.25
N GLY A 286 10.08 15.88 -37.86
CA GLY A 286 9.22 15.03 -37.04
C GLY A 286 8.86 15.65 -35.70
N ARG A 287 7.77 15.13 -35.13
CA ARG A 287 7.26 15.47 -33.80
C ARG A 287 8.35 15.34 -32.72
N GLY A 288 8.47 16.34 -31.84
CA GLY A 288 9.35 16.25 -30.67
C GLY A 288 8.84 15.24 -29.64
N VAL A 289 9.73 14.42 -29.07
CA VAL A 289 9.39 13.41 -28.05
C VAL A 289 10.29 13.56 -26.83
N ALA A 290 9.69 13.66 -25.65
CA ALA A 290 10.39 13.62 -24.38
C ALA A 290 10.01 12.37 -23.59
N VAL A 291 10.99 11.67 -23.00
CA VAL A 291 10.77 10.55 -22.07
C VAL A 291 11.35 10.90 -20.71
N ILE A 292 10.49 11.01 -19.70
CA ILE A 292 10.86 11.37 -18.33
C ILE A 292 10.55 10.19 -17.42
N GLY A 293 11.59 9.56 -16.88
CA GLY A 293 11.46 8.55 -15.84
C GLY A 293 11.42 9.17 -14.45
N LEU A 294 10.58 8.66 -13.57
CA LEU A 294 10.50 9.02 -12.15
C LEU A 294 10.75 7.77 -11.32
N THR A 295 11.72 7.80 -10.42
CA THR A 295 11.96 6.67 -9.51
C THR A 295 12.52 7.14 -8.17
N SER A 296 12.28 6.34 -7.12
CA SER A 296 12.98 6.49 -5.84
C SER A 296 14.32 5.77 -5.77
N ARG A 297 14.60 4.91 -6.75
CA ARG A 297 15.77 4.04 -6.74
C ARG A 297 16.97 4.72 -7.38
N VAL A 298 18.01 4.97 -6.59
CA VAL A 298 19.22 5.72 -7.03
C VAL A 298 20.07 4.91 -8.02
N ASP A 299 20.09 3.59 -7.88
CA ASP A 299 20.79 2.63 -8.74
C ASP A 299 20.01 2.22 -10.01
N SER A 300 18.93 2.93 -10.34
CA SER A 300 18.08 2.64 -11.51
C SER A 300 18.85 2.61 -12.84
N LEU A 301 19.93 3.40 -12.99
CA LEU A 301 20.81 3.32 -14.17
C LEU A 301 21.61 2.02 -14.30
N LEU A 302 21.83 1.30 -13.20
CA LEU A 302 22.55 0.02 -13.21
C LEU A 302 21.63 -1.13 -13.61
N LEU A 303 20.32 -0.96 -13.46
CA LEU A 303 19.30 -1.94 -13.88
C LEU A 303 19.13 -1.95 -15.40
N LEU A 304 19.47 -0.86 -16.09
CA LEU A 304 19.38 -0.78 -17.54
C LEU A 304 20.40 -1.68 -18.23
N GLU A 305 19.93 -2.49 -19.19
CA GLU A 305 20.80 -3.25 -20.07
C GLU A 305 21.71 -2.30 -20.88
N LYS A 306 22.91 -2.76 -21.25
CA LYS A 306 23.90 -1.94 -21.99
C LYS A 306 23.32 -1.26 -23.23
N ARG A 307 22.47 -1.96 -23.99
CA ARG A 307 21.83 -1.44 -25.21
C ARG A 307 20.79 -0.34 -24.96
N VAL A 308 20.14 -0.35 -23.80
CA VAL A 308 19.16 0.67 -23.38
C VAL A 308 19.90 1.84 -22.74
N LYS A 309 20.86 1.56 -21.87
CA LYS A 309 21.69 2.55 -21.21
C LYS A 309 22.44 3.44 -22.20
N SER A 310 23.00 2.86 -23.27
CA SER A 310 23.66 3.62 -24.34
C SER A 310 22.72 4.59 -25.07
N ARG A 311 21.40 4.35 -25.02
CA ARG A 311 20.39 5.20 -25.67
C ARG A 311 19.85 6.31 -24.77
N PHE A 312 20.17 6.25 -23.49
CA PHE A 312 19.76 7.25 -22.52
C PHE A 312 20.68 8.47 -22.61
N SER A 313 20.12 9.67 -22.48
CA SER A 313 20.88 10.94 -22.54
C SER A 313 21.82 11.17 -21.34
N HIS A 314 21.78 10.28 -20.34
CA HIS A 314 22.47 10.40 -19.05
C HIS A 314 22.08 11.63 -18.21
N ARG A 315 21.01 12.35 -18.59
CA ARG A 315 20.52 13.50 -17.82
C ARG A 315 19.71 13.03 -16.62
N MET A 316 20.19 13.33 -15.43
CA MET A 316 19.53 12.99 -14.19
C MET A 316 19.42 14.20 -13.27
N TRP A 317 18.24 14.42 -12.70
CA TRP A 317 18.03 15.43 -11.68
C TRP A 317 17.56 14.79 -10.38
N ARG A 318 18.20 15.17 -9.29
CA ARG A 318 17.81 14.71 -7.95
C ARG A 318 16.94 15.76 -7.27
N VAL A 319 15.74 15.36 -6.90
CA VAL A 319 14.84 16.17 -6.07
C VAL A 319 15.19 15.92 -4.61
N ALA A 320 15.74 16.94 -3.96
CA ALA A 320 16.00 16.93 -2.53
C ALA A 320 14.69 17.03 -1.75
N SER A 321 14.66 16.45 -0.54
CA SER A 321 13.51 16.64 0.35
C SER A 321 13.58 18.04 0.98
N PRO A 322 12.47 18.79 1.04
CA PRO A 322 12.43 20.05 1.79
C PRO A 322 12.62 19.87 3.30
N LEU A 323 12.47 18.63 3.80
CA LEU A 323 12.70 18.25 5.19
C LEU A 323 14.12 17.77 5.47
N ALA A 324 15.01 17.80 4.48
CA ALA A 324 16.43 17.54 4.72
C ALA A 324 17.03 18.64 5.62
N PRO A 325 18.15 18.38 6.32
CA PRO A 325 18.79 19.37 7.18
C PRO A 325 19.19 20.68 6.46
N GLU A 326 19.52 20.59 5.18
CA GLU A 326 19.85 21.73 4.30
C GLU A 326 18.62 22.35 3.61
N GLY A 327 17.43 21.81 3.89
CA GLY A 327 16.17 22.22 3.29
C GLY A 327 15.50 23.38 4.03
N MET A 328 14.26 23.65 3.62
CA MET A 328 13.39 24.68 4.18
C MET A 328 13.00 24.42 5.64
N GLY A 329 13.05 23.17 6.08
CA GLY A 329 12.59 22.75 7.40
C GLY A 329 11.07 22.59 7.46
N TRP A 330 10.59 21.91 8.51
CA TRP A 330 9.18 21.59 8.63
C TRP A 330 8.30 22.77 9.01
N LYS A 331 8.81 23.74 9.78
CA LYS A 331 8.04 24.91 10.26
C LYS A 331 7.55 25.74 9.08
N GLU A 332 8.47 26.09 8.20
CA GLU A 332 8.18 26.90 7.01
C GLU A 332 7.36 26.13 5.97
N LEU A 333 7.60 24.82 5.82
CA LEU A 333 6.80 23.97 4.93
C LEU A 333 5.34 23.84 5.41
N LEU A 334 5.11 23.64 6.71
CA LEU A 334 3.77 23.60 7.29
C LEU A 334 3.09 24.95 7.23
N ARG A 335 3.82 26.04 7.51
CA ARG A 335 3.30 27.41 7.39
C ARG A 335 2.73 27.64 6.00
N LYS A 336 3.48 27.31 4.93
CA LYS A 336 3.01 27.45 3.54
C LYS A 336 1.88 26.50 3.16
N GLY A 337 1.83 25.32 3.76
CA GLY A 337 0.75 24.35 3.54
C GLY A 337 -0.57 24.72 4.22
N LEU A 338 -0.49 25.33 5.42
CA LEU A 338 -1.62 25.69 6.27
C LEU A 338 -2.07 27.15 6.12
N VAL A 339 -1.24 28.00 5.53
CA VAL A 339 -1.50 29.42 5.25
C VAL A 339 -1.15 29.71 3.77
N PRO A 340 -2.00 29.32 2.80
CA PRO A 340 -1.71 29.49 1.37
C PRO A 340 -1.62 30.96 0.91
N TRP A 341 -2.24 31.88 1.68
CA TRP A 341 -2.24 33.31 1.40
C TRP A 341 -1.00 34.05 1.94
N ASP A 342 -0.09 33.36 2.64
CA ASP A 342 1.15 33.93 3.15
C ASP A 342 2.05 34.36 1.97
N GLY A 343 2.24 35.67 1.80
CA GLY A 343 3.04 36.26 0.72
C GLY A 343 2.30 36.56 -0.59
N GLN A 344 0.99 36.32 -0.67
CA GLN A 344 0.17 36.99 -1.69
C GLN A 344 -0.07 38.43 -1.20
N GLU A 345 0.36 39.43 -1.98
CA GLU A 345 0.03 40.84 -1.68
C GLU A 345 -1.46 40.93 -1.37
N SER A 346 -1.76 41.34 -0.14
CA SER A 346 -3.11 41.48 0.33
C SER A 346 -3.89 42.42 -0.59
N ALA A 347 -5.16 42.07 -0.79
CA ALA A 347 -6.22 42.88 -1.35
C ALA A 347 -6.43 42.79 -2.87
N THR A 348 -7.27 41.84 -3.26
CA THR A 348 -8.44 42.33 -4.00
C THR A 348 -9.31 43.11 -3.02
N GLU A 349 -9.64 44.35 -3.35
CA GLU A 349 -10.53 45.24 -2.58
C GLU A 349 -11.95 44.67 -2.37
N LYS A 350 -12.21 43.46 -2.86
CA LYS A 350 -13.49 42.74 -2.87
C LYS A 350 -13.65 41.68 -1.77
N GLU A 351 -12.64 41.45 -0.92
CA GLU A 351 -12.78 40.47 0.17
C GLU A 351 -13.51 41.06 1.37
N ASP A 352 -14.50 40.31 1.88
CA ASP A 352 -15.25 40.68 3.08
C ASP A 352 -14.33 40.89 4.29
N LYS A 353 -14.60 41.97 5.05
CA LYS A 353 -13.83 42.32 6.25
C LYS A 353 -13.74 41.15 7.24
N ALA A 354 -14.80 40.33 7.34
CA ALA A 354 -14.86 39.15 8.20
C ALA A 354 -13.87 38.04 7.78
N VAL A 355 -13.64 37.86 6.47
CA VAL A 355 -12.68 36.87 5.96
C VAL A 355 -11.26 37.31 6.23
N ARG A 356 -10.96 38.61 6.12
CA ARG A 356 -9.63 39.16 6.45
C ARG A 356 -9.29 38.96 7.93
N THR A 357 -10.19 39.32 8.84
CA THR A 357 -9.99 39.07 10.27
C THR A 357 -9.80 37.59 10.57
N TRP A 358 -10.56 36.70 9.92
CA TRP A 358 -10.39 35.27 10.08
C TRP A 358 -9.03 34.77 9.56
N LYS A 359 -8.54 35.29 8.43
CA LYS A 359 -7.21 34.95 7.88
C LYS A 359 -6.10 35.34 8.86
N ASP A 360 -6.19 36.54 9.45
CA ASP A 360 -5.22 37.04 10.42
C ASP A 360 -5.26 36.19 11.72
N ASP A 361 -6.46 35.92 12.24
CA ASP A 361 -6.66 35.08 13.42
C ASP A 361 -6.15 33.64 13.19
N TRP A 362 -6.40 33.09 11.99
CA TRP A 362 -5.92 31.77 11.60
C TRP A 362 -4.40 31.73 11.53
N GLN A 363 -3.77 32.70 10.87
CA GLN A 363 -2.32 32.78 10.77
C GLN A 363 -1.69 32.85 12.15
N PHE A 364 -2.21 33.71 13.03
CA PHE A 364 -1.73 33.81 14.41
C PHE A 364 -1.88 32.49 15.18
N ALA A 365 -3.01 31.79 15.03
CA ALA A 365 -3.26 30.50 15.67
C ALA A 365 -2.26 29.43 15.18
N ILE A 366 -1.98 29.37 13.88
CA ILE A 366 -1.01 28.44 13.30
C ILE A 366 0.41 28.74 13.79
N GLU A 367 0.83 30.01 13.79
CA GLU A 367 2.17 30.41 14.26
C GLU A 367 2.37 30.04 15.74
N THR A 368 1.39 30.34 16.59
CA THR A 368 1.39 29.96 18.01
C THR A 368 1.48 28.44 18.19
N LEU A 369 0.78 27.68 17.36
CA LEU A 369 0.77 26.22 17.41
C LEU A 369 2.10 25.61 16.97
N LEU A 370 2.74 26.16 15.93
CA LEU A 370 4.04 25.70 15.44
C LEU A 370 5.19 26.05 16.41
N GLU A 371 5.01 27.04 17.27
CA GLU A 371 5.99 27.42 18.30
C GLU A 371 5.85 26.65 19.61
N HIS A 372 4.75 25.91 19.79
CA HIS A 372 4.51 25.15 20.99
C HIS A 372 5.53 24.01 21.16
N GLU A 373 6.27 24.02 22.29
CA GLU A 373 7.42 23.14 22.53
C GLU A 373 7.12 21.65 22.36
N LYS A 374 5.95 21.17 22.82
CA LYS A 374 5.58 19.75 22.66
C LYS A 374 5.38 19.37 21.19
N ILE A 375 4.74 20.25 20.41
CA ILE A 375 4.45 20.01 18.99
C ILE A 375 5.78 20.05 18.23
N GLY A 376 6.62 21.05 18.48
CA GLY A 376 7.97 21.13 17.93
C GLY A 376 8.77 19.86 18.17
N ARG A 377 8.87 19.39 19.43
CA ARG A 377 9.60 18.15 19.77
C ARG A 377 9.07 16.91 19.04
N TYR A 378 7.75 16.77 18.88
CA TYR A 378 7.17 15.63 18.18
C TYR A 378 7.33 15.71 16.66
N LEU A 379 7.23 16.91 16.09
CA LEU A 379 7.47 17.14 14.66
C LEU A 379 8.95 16.95 14.33
N ASP A 380 9.87 17.44 15.16
CA ASP A 380 11.32 17.19 15.03
C ASP A 380 11.61 15.69 15.04
N ARG A 381 10.99 14.95 15.96
CA ARG A 381 11.09 13.48 15.99
C ARG A 381 10.53 12.85 14.71
N LEU A 382 9.38 13.31 14.22
CA LEU A 382 8.77 12.80 12.99
C LEU A 382 9.66 13.02 11.77
N THR A 383 10.21 14.23 11.63
CA THR A 383 11.10 14.58 10.50
C THR A 383 12.48 13.95 10.62
N GLY A 384 12.96 13.69 11.85
CA GLY A 384 14.18 12.93 12.08
C GLY A 384 14.05 11.46 11.66
N LEU A 385 12.84 10.90 11.70
CA LEU A 385 12.55 9.53 11.28
C LEU A 385 12.24 9.40 9.78
N SER A 386 11.59 10.41 9.20
CA SER A 386 11.15 10.38 7.80
C SER A 386 11.24 11.74 7.13
N THR A 387 11.77 11.75 5.91
CA THR A 387 11.84 12.94 5.05
C THR A 387 10.66 13.02 4.06
N ASP A 388 9.60 12.21 4.27
CA ASP A 388 8.38 12.23 3.46
C ASP A 388 7.43 13.33 3.93
N VAL A 389 7.20 14.32 3.06
CA VAL A 389 6.34 15.48 3.32
C VAL A 389 4.89 15.07 3.62
N ARG A 390 4.42 13.95 3.07
CA ARG A 390 3.05 13.48 3.28
C ARG A 390 2.82 13.04 4.73
N ASN A 391 3.84 12.49 5.38
CA ASN A 391 3.75 12.11 6.79
C ASN A 391 3.67 13.32 7.71
N LEU A 392 4.26 14.45 7.31
CA LEU A 392 4.15 15.72 8.02
C LEU A 392 2.74 16.32 7.93
N TYR A 393 2.08 16.22 6.77
CA TYR A 393 0.74 16.76 6.55
C TYR A 393 -0.38 15.92 7.13
N ARG A 394 -0.20 14.60 7.22
CA ARG A 394 -1.24 13.65 7.63
C ARG A 394 -1.90 13.94 8.99
N PRO A 395 -1.17 14.32 10.06
CA PRO A 395 -1.75 14.64 11.35
C PRO A 395 -2.77 15.78 11.33
N PHE A 396 -2.66 16.69 10.35
CA PHE A 396 -3.53 17.87 10.24
C PHE A 396 -4.83 17.57 9.47
N ILE A 397 -4.90 16.51 8.67
CA ILE A 397 -6.05 16.23 7.80
C ILE A 397 -7.34 16.05 8.62
N LYS A 398 -7.30 15.24 9.69
CA LYS A 398 -8.49 14.95 10.51
C LYS A 398 -8.97 16.22 11.25
N PRO A 399 -8.13 16.95 12.01
CA PRO A 399 -8.53 18.22 12.62
C PRO A 399 -9.09 19.24 11.62
N MET A 400 -8.49 19.34 10.43
CA MET A 400 -8.98 20.25 9.39
C MET A 400 -10.36 19.84 8.84
N SER A 401 -10.64 18.54 8.74
CA SER A 401 -11.97 18.04 8.35
C SER A 401 -13.03 18.30 9.43
N GLU A 402 -12.66 18.23 10.71
CA GLU A 402 -13.55 18.56 11.84
C GLU A 402 -13.88 20.05 11.86
N ILE A 403 -12.90 20.91 11.56
CA ILE A 403 -13.11 22.35 11.39
C ILE A 403 -14.13 22.61 10.26
N LEU A 404 -13.97 21.97 9.09
CA LEU A 404 -14.96 22.12 8.00
C LEU A 404 -16.38 21.68 8.34
N CYS A 405 -16.52 20.68 9.22
CA CYS A 405 -17.81 20.20 9.70
C CYS A 405 -18.44 21.10 10.77
N GLY A 406 -17.71 22.13 11.24
CA GLY A 406 -18.16 23.03 12.29
C GLY A 406 -18.16 22.38 13.68
N THR A 407 -17.40 21.29 13.88
CA THR A 407 -17.25 20.66 15.20
C THR A 407 -16.16 21.32 16.02
N LEU A 408 -15.21 22.00 15.37
CA LEU A 408 -14.10 22.72 15.99
C LEU A 408 -13.95 24.10 15.34
N ASP A 409 -13.69 25.13 16.15
CA ASP A 409 -13.39 26.48 15.65
C ASP A 409 -11.92 26.63 15.24
N PHE A 410 -11.02 26.00 16.01
CA PHE A 410 -9.57 26.07 15.83
C PHE A 410 -8.88 24.74 16.15
N LEU A 411 -7.64 24.59 15.69
CA LEU A 411 -6.80 23.42 15.98
C LEU A 411 -6.41 23.40 17.45
N SER A 412 -6.88 22.38 18.18
CA SER A 412 -6.51 22.20 19.58
C SER A 412 -5.12 21.55 19.71
N ILE A 413 -4.30 22.07 20.63
CA ILE A 413 -2.95 21.55 20.90
C ILE A 413 -2.99 20.08 21.39
N PRO A 414 -3.87 19.67 22.32
CA PRO A 414 -3.94 18.28 22.78
C PRO A 414 -4.34 17.31 21.68
N ASP A 415 -5.33 17.67 20.84
CA ASP A 415 -5.82 16.78 19.79
C ASP A 415 -4.79 16.64 18.67
N LEU A 416 -4.11 17.72 18.30
CA LEU A 416 -3.02 17.64 17.33
C LEU A 416 -1.83 16.83 17.86
N THR A 417 -1.47 17.01 19.13
CA THR A 417 -0.40 16.23 19.77
C THR A 417 -0.69 14.73 19.72
N THR A 418 -1.93 14.34 20.07
CA THR A 418 -2.34 12.94 19.99
C THR A 418 -2.40 12.44 18.54
N SER A 419 -2.82 13.28 17.59
CA SER A 419 -2.80 12.95 16.15
C SER A 419 -1.37 12.68 15.64
N ILE A 420 -0.40 13.52 16.01
CA ILE A 420 1.01 13.35 15.62
C ILE A 420 1.58 12.06 16.24
N LEU A 421 1.27 11.79 17.52
CA LEU A 421 1.70 10.56 18.19
C LEU A 421 1.09 9.31 17.56
N ASN A 422 -0.21 9.34 17.26
CA ASN A 422 -0.90 8.24 16.58
C ASN A 422 -0.28 8.00 15.19
N GLN A 423 0.07 9.06 14.47
CA GLN A 423 0.74 8.95 13.18
C GLN A 423 2.11 8.26 13.30
N LEU A 424 2.91 8.61 14.32
CA LEU A 424 4.19 7.94 14.62
C LEU A 424 4.01 6.46 14.96
N GLU A 425 2.95 6.11 15.70
CA GLU A 425 2.64 4.72 16.03
C GLU A 425 2.17 3.91 14.80
N LEU A 426 1.26 4.49 14.01
CA LEU A 426 0.69 3.88 12.79
C LEU A 426 1.75 3.66 11.71
N SER A 427 2.73 4.55 11.58
CA SER A 427 3.83 4.40 10.63
C SER A 427 4.84 3.33 11.04
N GLY A 428 4.64 2.66 12.19
CA GLY A 428 5.51 1.60 12.66
C GLY A 428 6.76 2.11 13.39
N TRP A 429 6.90 3.43 13.57
CA TRP A 429 8.05 4.04 14.25
C TRP A 429 7.84 4.26 15.75
N GLY A 430 6.62 4.05 16.23
CA GLY A 430 6.28 4.02 17.64
C GLY A 430 6.37 2.62 18.23
N LEU A 431 6.30 2.55 19.57
CA LEU A 431 6.42 1.35 20.43
C LEU A 431 5.27 0.31 20.24
N GLN A 432 4.50 0.38 19.15
CA GLN A 432 3.33 -0.46 18.85
C GLN A 432 2.29 -0.54 19.99
N GLN A 433 2.28 0.44 20.90
CA GLN A 433 1.47 0.39 22.12
C GLN A 433 -0.03 0.38 21.83
N SER A 434 -0.49 1.08 20.79
CA SER A 434 -1.87 1.02 20.32
C SER A 434 -2.34 -0.40 19.99
N LYS A 435 -1.48 -1.24 19.40
CA LYS A 435 -1.80 -2.66 19.13
C LYS A 435 -1.97 -3.46 20.43
N LEU A 436 -1.29 -3.06 21.50
CA LEU A 436 -1.34 -3.72 22.81
C LEU A 436 -2.54 -3.25 23.65
N LYS A 437 -2.95 -1.98 23.55
CA LYS A 437 -4.03 -1.34 24.35
C LYS A 437 -5.44 -1.91 24.12
N GLY A 438 -5.62 -2.85 23.19
CA GLY A 438 -6.90 -3.52 22.92
C GLY A 438 -6.87 -5.04 23.01
N LEU A 439 -5.76 -5.63 23.46
CA LEU A 439 -5.62 -7.09 23.50
C LEU A 439 -6.38 -7.72 24.67
N PRO A 440 -7.03 -8.88 24.46
CA PRO A 440 -7.60 -9.66 25.56
C PRO A 440 -6.54 -9.99 26.61
N HIS A 441 -6.94 -10.04 27.89
CA HIS A 441 -6.00 -10.31 28.99
C HIS A 441 -5.18 -11.60 28.80
N PRO A 442 -5.75 -12.73 28.32
CA PRO A 442 -4.97 -13.93 28.04
C PRO A 442 -3.91 -13.74 26.94
N ALA A 443 -4.18 -12.92 25.94
CA ALA A 443 -3.24 -12.62 24.86
C ALA A 443 -2.06 -11.79 25.37
N LEU A 444 -2.31 -10.79 26.21
CA LEU A 444 -1.26 -10.06 26.92
C LEU A 444 -0.44 -11.00 27.83
N GLY A 445 -1.07 -11.98 28.46
CA GLY A 445 -0.39 -13.03 29.22
C GLY A 445 0.58 -13.86 28.38
N VAL A 446 0.17 -14.28 27.18
CA VAL A 446 1.05 -14.99 26.22
C VAL A 446 2.22 -14.11 25.79
N LEU A 447 2.04 -12.80 25.60
CA LEU A 447 3.13 -11.87 25.28
C LEU A 447 4.13 -11.69 26.43
N ILE A 448 3.66 -11.68 27.68
CA ILE A 448 4.55 -11.68 28.86
C ILE A 448 5.42 -12.94 28.86
N ILE A 449 4.82 -14.11 28.61
CA ILE A 449 5.53 -15.39 28.53
C ILE A 449 6.55 -15.37 27.40
N ALA A 450 6.16 -14.92 26.20
CA ALA A 450 7.05 -14.79 25.06
C ALA A 450 8.28 -13.91 25.40
N LYS A 451 8.08 -12.82 26.12
CA LYS A 451 9.15 -11.96 26.64
C LYS A 451 10.05 -12.71 27.63
N HIS A 452 9.51 -13.48 28.57
CA HIS A 452 10.34 -14.26 29.50
C HIS A 452 11.13 -15.37 28.81
N LEU A 453 10.54 -16.04 27.81
CA LEU A 453 11.23 -17.02 26.97
C LEU A 453 12.38 -16.37 26.18
N ALA A 454 12.16 -15.17 25.64
CA ALA A 454 13.22 -14.41 24.96
C ALA A 454 14.36 -14.03 25.91
N PHE A 455 14.08 -13.59 27.14
CA PHE A 455 15.13 -13.33 28.14
C PHE A 455 15.87 -14.60 28.59
N ALA A 456 15.24 -15.77 28.51
CA ALA A 456 15.89 -17.06 28.74
C ALA A 456 16.71 -17.57 27.54
N GLY A 457 16.87 -16.75 26.49
CA GLY A 457 17.59 -17.11 25.26
C GLY A 457 16.79 -17.95 24.27
N ARG A 458 15.48 -18.13 24.49
CA ARG A 458 14.59 -18.88 23.60
C ARG A 458 13.74 -17.90 22.79
N GLU A 459 14.28 -17.43 21.67
CA GLU A 459 13.54 -16.56 20.74
C GLU A 459 12.47 -17.30 19.94
N GLU A 460 12.61 -18.61 19.81
CA GLU A 460 11.66 -19.48 19.12
C GLU A 460 10.91 -20.34 20.14
N PHE A 461 9.59 -20.30 20.09
CA PHE A 461 8.78 -21.10 20.99
C PHE A 461 7.54 -21.66 20.29
N GLY A 462 6.94 -22.68 20.91
CA GLY A 462 5.69 -23.29 20.49
C GLY A 462 4.67 -23.19 21.62
N PHE A 463 3.42 -23.57 21.35
CA PHE A 463 2.35 -23.47 22.34
C PHE A 463 2.64 -24.26 23.63
N ALA A 464 3.26 -25.45 23.51
CA ALA A 464 3.62 -26.27 24.68
C ALA A 464 4.58 -25.54 25.66
N MET A 465 5.53 -24.76 25.15
CA MET A 465 6.43 -23.97 26.00
C MET A 465 5.70 -22.82 26.68
N VAL A 466 4.72 -22.22 26.00
CA VAL A 466 3.87 -21.17 26.58
C VAL A 466 3.01 -21.74 27.71
N GLU A 467 2.44 -22.93 27.50
CA GLU A 467 1.66 -23.63 28.50
C GLU A 467 2.48 -23.98 29.74
N GLU A 468 3.70 -24.52 29.56
CA GLU A 468 4.59 -24.86 30.66
C GLU A 468 4.93 -23.63 31.52
N GLU A 469 5.32 -22.53 30.88
CA GLU A 469 5.69 -21.30 31.59
C GLU A 469 4.47 -20.65 32.28
N TYR A 470 3.30 -20.70 31.64
CA TYR A 470 2.07 -20.24 32.27
C TYR A 470 1.72 -21.07 33.51
N LEU A 471 1.82 -22.40 33.45
CA LEU A 471 1.55 -23.27 34.58
C LEU A 471 2.58 -23.04 35.71
N ARG A 472 3.84 -22.79 35.38
CA ARG A 472 4.88 -22.43 36.36
C ARG A 472 4.55 -21.11 37.07
N PHE A 473 4.15 -20.08 36.32
CA PHE A 473 3.66 -18.83 36.89
C PHE A 473 2.40 -19.05 37.76
N ALA A 474 1.45 -19.84 37.27
CA ALA A 474 0.21 -20.11 37.97
C ALA A 474 0.38 -20.87 39.30
N ARG A 475 1.44 -21.70 39.42
CA ARG A 475 1.82 -22.39 40.66
C ARG A 475 2.52 -21.48 41.66
N THR A 476 3.30 -20.51 41.19
CA THR A 476 4.15 -19.67 42.05
C THR A 476 3.48 -18.38 42.50
N LYS A 477 2.67 -17.75 41.64
CA LYS A 477 2.11 -16.42 41.85
C LYS A 477 0.59 -16.39 41.98
N LEU A 478 -0.12 -17.37 41.40
CA LEU A 478 -1.60 -17.41 41.42
C LEU A 478 -2.17 -18.33 42.52
N VAL A 479 -1.35 -19.18 43.13
CA VAL A 479 -1.78 -20.02 44.26
C VAL A 479 -1.99 -19.13 45.48
N GLY A 480 -3.21 -19.13 46.03
CA GLY A 480 -3.58 -18.33 47.19
C GLY A 480 -4.12 -16.93 46.88
N SER A 481 -4.15 -16.49 45.61
CA SER A 481 -4.65 -15.15 45.23
C SER A 481 -6.15 -15.08 44.94
N GLY A 482 -6.86 -16.21 45.03
CA GLY A 482 -8.32 -16.29 44.80
C GLY A 482 -8.74 -16.07 43.34
N LYS A 483 -7.79 -15.93 42.40
CA LYS A 483 -8.08 -15.72 40.98
C LYS A 483 -8.17 -17.03 40.21
N VAL A 484 -9.18 -17.12 39.35
CA VAL A 484 -9.39 -18.28 38.47
C VAL A 484 -8.31 -18.29 37.40
N ARG A 485 -7.60 -19.42 37.30
CA ARG A 485 -6.65 -19.68 36.21
C ARG A 485 -7.40 -19.74 34.89
N TRP A 486 -6.84 -19.12 33.85
CA TRP A 486 -7.34 -19.33 32.49
C TRP A 486 -7.21 -20.81 32.08
N PRO A 487 -8.28 -21.41 31.53
CA PRO A 487 -8.20 -22.72 30.91
C PRO A 487 -7.20 -22.73 29.75
N ILE A 488 -6.52 -23.86 29.53
CA ILE A 488 -5.53 -24.03 28.45
C ILE A 488 -6.16 -23.75 27.08
N GLY A 489 -7.44 -24.10 26.89
CA GLY A 489 -8.20 -23.76 25.68
C GLY A 489 -8.27 -22.26 25.40
N VAL A 490 -8.44 -21.43 26.44
CA VAL A 490 -8.47 -19.97 26.30
C VAL A 490 -7.09 -19.44 25.91
N LEU A 491 -6.02 -19.96 26.53
CA LEU A 491 -4.65 -19.61 26.14
C LEU A 491 -4.34 -20.01 24.70
N ARG A 492 -4.85 -21.15 24.25
CA ARG A 492 -4.70 -21.59 22.85
C ARG A 492 -5.42 -20.64 21.89
N THR A 493 -6.67 -20.27 22.19
CA THR A 493 -7.38 -19.27 21.36
C THR A 493 -6.68 -17.91 21.37
N ALA A 494 -6.07 -17.52 22.48
CA ALA A 494 -5.30 -16.28 22.57
C ALA A 494 -4.00 -16.34 21.77
N PHE A 495 -3.30 -17.49 21.79
CA PHE A 495 -2.12 -17.74 20.97
C PHE A 495 -2.46 -17.68 19.47
N ASP A 496 -3.56 -18.34 19.05
CA ASP A 496 -4.06 -18.29 17.67
C ASP A 496 -4.50 -16.86 17.28
N HIS A 497 -5.09 -16.11 18.21
CA HIS A 497 -5.45 -14.71 17.99
C HIS A 497 -4.21 -13.82 17.77
N LEU A 498 -3.12 -14.02 18.54
CA LEU A 498 -1.87 -13.30 18.34
C LEU A 498 -1.19 -13.63 17.00
N LEU A 499 -1.33 -14.87 16.52
CA LEU A 499 -0.91 -15.27 15.18
C LEU A 499 -1.71 -14.51 14.11
N ARG A 500 -3.04 -14.44 14.26
CA ARG A 500 -3.90 -13.65 13.34
C ARG A 500 -3.55 -12.17 13.34
N LEU A 501 -3.20 -11.60 14.49
CA LEU A 501 -2.76 -10.21 14.62
C LEU A 501 -1.31 -9.97 14.19
N SER A 502 -0.59 -11.01 13.72
CA SER A 502 0.82 -10.95 13.34
C SER A 502 1.75 -10.41 14.44
N LEU A 503 1.36 -10.58 15.71
CA LEU A 503 2.24 -10.33 16.87
C LEU A 503 3.13 -11.54 17.16
N LEU A 504 2.68 -12.72 16.71
CA LEU A 504 3.48 -13.93 16.60
C LEU A 504 3.59 -14.27 15.10
N VAL A 505 4.80 -14.59 14.63
CA VAL A 505 5.07 -14.94 13.23
C VAL A 505 5.66 -16.35 13.17
N PRO A 506 5.13 -17.25 12.33
CA PRO A 506 5.70 -18.58 12.15
C PRO A 506 7.06 -18.48 11.46
N ILE A 507 8.04 -19.27 11.93
CA ILE A 507 9.42 -19.23 11.41
C ILE A 507 9.57 -20.07 10.13
N SER A 508 8.67 -21.05 9.93
CA SER A 508 8.66 -21.89 8.74
C SER A 508 7.30 -21.88 8.06
N ASN A 509 7.30 -21.73 6.74
CA ASN A 509 6.13 -21.91 5.87
C ASN A 509 5.82 -23.38 5.60
N THR A 510 6.56 -24.32 6.21
CA THR A 510 6.31 -25.75 6.04
C THR A 510 5.03 -26.16 6.75
N THR A 511 4.31 -27.09 6.12
CA THR A 511 3.03 -27.67 6.56
C THR A 511 3.18 -28.57 7.80
N VAL A 512 3.84 -28.06 8.84
CA VAL A 512 3.86 -28.68 10.16
C VAL A 512 2.48 -28.53 10.78
N LYS A 513 1.99 -29.56 11.48
CA LYS A 513 0.75 -29.46 12.26
C LYS A 513 0.80 -28.16 13.11
N PRO A 514 -0.27 -27.35 13.15
CA PRO A 514 -0.24 -26.02 13.75
C PRO A 514 0.19 -26.01 15.23
N GLN A 515 0.06 -27.15 15.92
CA GLN A 515 0.45 -27.35 17.31
C GLN A 515 1.97 -27.38 17.53
N PHE A 516 2.76 -27.71 16.50
CA PHE A 516 4.23 -27.81 16.57
C PHE A 516 4.92 -26.73 15.74
N ALA A 517 4.17 -25.81 15.12
CA ALA A 517 4.74 -24.69 14.43
C ALA A 517 5.46 -23.79 15.44
N LYS A 518 6.77 -23.60 15.24
CA LYS A 518 7.55 -22.65 16.02
C LYS A 518 7.23 -21.23 15.57
N VAL A 519 7.04 -20.35 16.53
CA VAL A 519 6.71 -18.95 16.34
C VAL A 519 7.77 -18.08 16.98
N ARG A 520 7.90 -16.86 16.45
CA ARG A 520 8.69 -15.77 17.02
C ARG A 520 7.77 -14.61 17.37
N CYS A 521 8.03 -13.94 18.48
CA CYS A 521 7.35 -12.70 18.83
C CYS A 521 7.91 -11.55 17.98
N THR A 522 7.03 -10.75 17.36
CA THR A 522 7.46 -9.57 16.60
C THR A 522 7.88 -8.41 17.49
N LEU A 523 7.35 -8.37 18.71
CA LEU A 523 7.66 -7.35 19.70
C LEU A 523 8.95 -7.70 20.42
N ALA A 524 9.81 -6.71 20.59
CA ALA A 524 11.02 -6.89 21.38
C ALA A 524 10.65 -6.96 22.88
N PRO A 525 11.40 -7.73 23.71
CA PRO A 525 11.06 -7.91 25.12
C PRO A 525 10.96 -6.59 25.92
N HIS A 526 11.76 -5.59 25.53
CA HIS A 526 11.75 -4.28 26.16
C HIS A 526 10.49 -3.46 25.84
N GLU A 527 9.87 -3.65 24.67
CA GLU A 527 8.62 -2.97 24.27
C GLU A 527 7.45 -3.47 25.13
N THR A 528 7.38 -4.79 25.34
CA THR A 528 6.41 -5.41 26.25
C THR A 528 6.57 -4.87 27.67
N VAL A 529 7.81 -4.77 28.18
CA VAL A 529 8.05 -4.19 29.51
C VAL A 529 7.68 -2.72 29.57
N ALA A 530 8.03 -1.93 28.55
CA ALA A 530 7.68 -0.52 28.47
C ALA A 530 6.16 -0.31 28.48
N PHE A 531 5.40 -1.17 27.79
CA PHE A 531 3.95 -1.16 27.79
C PHE A 531 3.36 -1.37 29.20
N PHE A 532 3.83 -2.37 29.95
CA PHE A 532 3.34 -2.62 31.32
C PHE A 532 3.82 -1.57 32.35
N LYS A 533 4.89 -0.83 32.05
CA LYS A 533 5.35 0.33 32.84
C LYS A 533 4.50 1.58 32.57
N ALA A 534 4.00 1.77 31.35
CA ALA A 534 3.21 2.91 30.91
C ALA A 534 1.68 2.70 31.03
N ASP A 535 1.24 1.97 32.06
CA ASP A 535 -0.17 1.66 32.39
C ASP A 535 -0.95 0.76 31.40
N GLY A 536 -0.27 0.06 30.50
CA GLY A 536 -0.88 -0.88 29.53
C GLY A 536 -1.57 -2.13 30.12
N GLY A 537 -1.55 -2.30 31.44
CA GLY A 537 -2.19 -3.41 32.15
C GLY A 537 -3.45 -3.02 32.92
N ALA A 538 -4.07 -1.88 32.64
CA ALA A 538 -5.27 -1.44 33.34
C ALA A 538 -6.38 -2.52 33.27
N GLY A 539 -6.82 -3.02 34.43
CA GLY A 539 -7.80 -4.12 34.52
C GLY A 539 -7.20 -5.52 34.67
N MET A 540 -5.89 -5.69 34.51
CA MET A 540 -5.20 -6.93 34.87
C MET A 540 -4.92 -7.01 36.38
N GLY A 541 -4.75 -8.25 36.87
CA GLY A 541 -4.31 -8.45 38.25
C GLY A 541 -2.92 -7.87 38.53
N PRO A 542 -2.65 -7.37 39.75
CA PRO A 542 -1.36 -6.81 40.12
C PRO A 542 -0.21 -7.81 39.92
N GLU A 543 -0.46 -9.10 40.08
CA GLU A 543 0.49 -10.20 39.82
C GLU A 543 0.96 -10.22 38.36
N MET A 544 0.03 -10.08 37.41
CA MET A 544 0.34 -10.07 35.98
C MET A 544 1.04 -8.79 35.54
N ILE A 545 0.63 -7.64 36.11
CA ILE A 545 1.30 -6.37 35.85
C ILE A 545 2.74 -6.40 36.37
N SER A 546 2.94 -6.93 37.58
CA SER A 546 4.27 -7.14 38.15
C SER A 546 5.11 -8.08 37.29
N TRP A 547 4.51 -9.16 36.78
CA TRP A 547 5.17 -10.11 35.91
C TRP A 547 5.58 -9.48 34.57
N GLY A 548 4.69 -8.69 33.97
CA GLY A 548 4.97 -7.91 32.77
C GLY A 548 6.11 -6.89 32.95
N ARG A 549 6.16 -6.21 34.11
CA ARG A 549 7.18 -5.18 34.43
C ARG A 549 8.58 -5.74 34.72
N LEU A 550 8.69 -6.99 35.15
CA LEU A 550 9.95 -7.59 35.60
C LEU A 550 10.95 -7.72 34.44
N MET A 551 12.15 -7.16 34.57
CA MET A 551 13.21 -7.32 33.55
C MET A 551 13.94 -8.63 33.81
N GLY A 552 14.06 -9.50 32.79
CA GLY A 552 14.74 -10.79 32.88
C GLY A 552 13.82 -12.02 32.81
N GLY A 553 14.44 -13.19 32.64
CA GLY A 553 13.78 -14.48 32.82
C GLY A 553 13.42 -14.69 34.29
N HIS A 554 12.56 -15.67 34.57
CA HIS A 554 12.29 -16.09 35.95
C HIS A 554 13.62 -16.49 36.62
N ALA A 555 14.17 -15.60 37.44
CA ALA A 555 15.12 -15.97 38.49
C ALA A 555 14.32 -16.29 39.75
#